data_AF-A0A133ZRU6-F1
#
_entry.id   AF-A0A133ZRU6-F1
#
_cell.length_a   1.000
_cell.length_b   1.000
_cell.length_c   1.000
_cell.angle_alpha   90.00
_cell.angle_beta   90.00
_cell.angle_gamma   90.00
#
_symmetry.space_group_name_H-M   'P 1'
#
loop_
_entity.id
_entity.type
_entity.pdbx_description
1 polymer ?
#
loop_
_entity_poly.entity_id
_entity_poly.type
_entity_poly.pdbx_seq_one_letter_code
_entity_poly.pdbx_strand_id
1 'polypeptide(L)' 'MKLVAEINIAKLEDRKTVTAILHENGYTVGPGKRKKSETGKTISYFLKVYTDEDIDE' A
#
# COMPACT_ATOMS: atom_id res chain seq x y z
N MET A 1 -10.24 11.02 -0.96
CA MET A 1 -9.03 10.16 -0.84
C MET A 1 -7.82 10.90 -0.27
N LYS A 2 -7.60 10.78 1.05
CA LYS A 2 -6.34 11.14 1.73
C LYS A 2 -5.46 9.91 1.88
N LEU A 3 -4.16 10.05 1.62
CA LEU A 3 -3.19 8.99 1.90
C LEU A 3 -2.98 8.89 3.42
N VAL A 4 -3.31 7.73 3.99
CA VAL A 4 -3.19 7.44 5.43
C VAL A 4 -1.87 6.76 5.74
N ALA A 5 -1.45 5.81 4.90
CA ALA A 5 -0.24 5.03 5.14
C ALA A 5 0.44 4.54 3.85
N GLU A 6 1.73 4.26 3.95
CA GLU A 6 2.50 3.54 2.93
C GLU A 6 3.24 2.36 3.57
N ILE A 7 2.95 1.14 3.14
CA ILE A 7 3.45 -0.10 3.76
C ILE A 7 4.39 -0.80 2.79
N ASN A 8 5.64 -1.05 3.18
CA ASN A 8 6.59 -1.83 2.39
C ASN A 8 6.38 -3.34 2.61
N ILE A 9 6.02 -4.07 1.56
CA ILE A 9 5.80 -5.51 1.63
C ILE A 9 6.49 -6.17 0.44
N ALA A 10 7.54 -6.96 0.71
CA ALA A 10 8.37 -7.57 -0.32
C ALA A 10 7.71 -8.75 -1.04
N LYS A 11 7.03 -9.63 -0.29
CA LYS A 11 6.40 -10.84 -0.83
C LYS A 11 5.06 -10.52 -1.50
N LEU A 12 4.75 -11.20 -2.60
CA LEU A 12 3.52 -10.98 -3.34
C LEU A 12 2.28 -11.50 -2.59
N GLU A 13 2.38 -12.66 -1.97
CA GLU A 13 1.26 -13.26 -1.23
C GLU A 13 0.84 -12.38 -0.05
N ASP A 14 1.81 -11.90 0.75
CA ASP A 14 1.55 -10.96 1.84
C ASP A 14 0.86 -9.68 1.34
N ARG A 15 1.25 -9.15 0.17
CA ARG A 15 0.57 -7.99 -0.44
C ARG A 15 -0.88 -8.27 -0.79
N LYS A 16 -1.20 -9.46 -1.30
CA LYS A 16 -2.58 -9.84 -1.63
C LYS A 16 -3.42 -9.95 -0.36
N THR A 17 -2.90 -10.59 0.68
CA THR A 17 -3.61 -10.73 1.97
C THR A 17 -3.90 -9.38 2.60
N VAL A 18 -2.88 -8.50 2.70
CA VAL A 18 -3.06 -7.16 3.28
C VAL A 18 -4.01 -6.30 2.45
N THR A 19 -3.92 -6.39 1.11
CA THR A 19 -4.84 -5.70 0.19
C THR A 19 -6.29 -6.12 0.42
N ALA A 20 -6.54 -7.43 0.56
CA ALA A 20 -7.89 -7.95 0.81
C ALA A 20 -8.46 -7.42 2.13
N ILE A 21 -7.70 -7.56 3.23
CA ILE A 21 -8.13 -7.10 4.56
C ILE A 21 -8.41 -5.60 4.58
N LEU A 22 -7.55 -4.79 3.95
CA LEU A 22 -7.74 -3.35 3.90
C LEU A 22 -8.99 -2.95 3.10
N HIS A 23 -9.25 -3.63 1.97
CA HIS A 23 -10.49 -3.44 1.22
C HIS A 23 -11.73 -3.85 2.01
N GLU A 24 -11.70 -4.98 2.72
CA GLU A 24 -12.80 -5.41 3.60
C GLU A 24 -13.08 -4.39 4.71
N ASN A 25 -12.05 -3.71 5.21
CA ASN A 25 -12.17 -2.66 6.22
C ASN A 25 -12.53 -1.28 5.63
N GLY A 26 -12.88 -1.19 4.34
CA GLY A 26 -13.32 0.06 3.71
C GLY A 26 -12.18 1.00 3.29
N TYR A 27 -10.92 0.57 3.35
CA TYR A 27 -9.81 1.35 2.82
C TYR A 27 -9.67 1.16 1.31
N THR A 28 -9.28 2.22 0.63
CA THR A 28 -8.83 2.15 -0.75
C THR A 28 -7.34 1.89 -0.77
N VAL A 29 -6.85 0.92 -1.54
CA VAL A 29 -5.41 0.63 -1.65
C VAL A 29 -4.89 0.75 -3.08
N GLY A 30 -3.69 1.29 -3.21
CA GLY A 30 -3.02 1.51 -4.50
C GLY A 30 -1.58 0.97 -4.51
N PRO A 31 -1.09 0.53 -5.69
CA PRO A 31 0.29 0.04 -5.81
C PRO A 31 1.29 1.19 -5.76
N GLY A 32 2.36 1.02 -4.99
CA GLY A 32 3.56 1.86 -5.00
C GLY A 32 4.78 1.02 -5.42
N LYS A 33 5.58 1.50 -6.36
CA LYS A 33 6.88 0.90 -6.69
C LYS A 33 7.94 1.98 -6.56
N ARG A 34 8.99 1.72 -5.78
CA ARG A 34 10.18 2.58 -5.74
C ARG A 34 11.43 1.76 -6.02
N LYS A 35 12.34 2.33 -6.81
CA LYS A 35 13.68 1.78 -6.99
C LYS A 35 14.48 2.08 -5.73
N LYS A 36 15.12 1.06 -5.15
CA LYS A 36 15.84 1.20 -3.87
C LYS A 36 17.28 1.71 -4.03
N SER A 37 17.90 1.63 -5.22
CA SER A 37 19.27 2.15 -5.43
C SER A 37 19.60 2.50 -6.88
N GLU A 38 20.63 3.32 -7.03
CA GLU A 38 21.36 3.67 -8.26
C GLU A 38 21.89 2.44 -9.04
N THR A 39 22.06 1.30 -8.35
CA THR A 39 22.56 0.03 -8.90
C THR A 39 21.47 -1.01 -9.23
N GLY A 40 20.18 -0.63 -9.15
CA GLY A 40 19.09 -1.30 -9.88
C GLY A 40 18.64 -2.69 -9.42
N LYS A 41 19.26 -3.32 -8.43
CA LYS A 41 19.04 -4.76 -8.15
C LYS A 41 17.86 -5.09 -7.22
N THR A 42 17.19 -4.11 -6.63
CA THR A 42 16.06 -4.38 -5.69
C THR A 42 14.91 -3.41 -5.89
N ILE A 43 13.76 -3.95 -6.30
CA ILE A 43 12.48 -3.22 -6.37
C ILE A 43 11.82 -3.31 -4.99
N SER A 44 11.49 -2.17 -4.40
CA SER A 44 10.64 -2.12 -3.20
C SER A 44 9.20 -1.91 -3.62
N TYR A 45 8.33 -2.78 -3.11
CA TYR A 45 6.89 -2.75 -3.38
C TYR A 45 6.18 -2.21 -2.15
N PHE A 46 5.36 -1.21 -2.38
CA PHE A 46 4.61 -0.52 -1.35
C PHE A 46 3.12 -0.66 -1.63
N LEU A 47 2.31 -0.72 -0.58
CA LEU A 47 0.88 -0.50 -0.63
C LEU A 47 0.60 0.89 -0.08
N LYS A 48 -0.04 1.73 -0.87
CA LYS A 48 -0.54 3.04 -0.45
C LYS A 48 -1.97 2.88 0.00
N VAL A 49 -2.27 3.25 1.23
CA VAL A 49 -3.59 3.12 1.83
C VAL A 49 -4.23 4.50 1.89
N TYR A 50 -5.42 4.61 1.34
CA TYR A 50 -6.21 5.81 1.25
C TYR A 50 -7.51 5.63 2.01
N THR A 51 -7.98 6.72 2.60
CA THR A 51 -9.34 6.82 3.13
C THR A 51 -10.07 7.95 2.42
N ASP A 52 -11.37 7.82 2.26
CA ASP A 52 -12.22 8.94 1.90
C ASP A 52 -12.59 9.65 3.19
N GLU A 53 -11.88 10.75 3.47
CA GLU A 53 -12.26 11.64 4.56
C GLU A 53 -13.59 12.31 4.19
N ASP A 54 -14.67 11.68 4.66
CA ASP A 54 -15.68 12.27 5.56
C ASP A 54 -16.05 11.17 6.58
N ILE A 55 -15.06 10.69 7.35
CA ILE A 55 -15.35 9.96 8.59
C ILE A 55 -15.26 11.03 9.68
N ASP A 56 -16.34 11.84 9.78
CA ASP A 56 -16.62 12.65 10.95
C ASP A 56 -16.67 11.72 12.17
N GLU A 57 -15.95 12.13 13.21
CA GLU A 57 -15.80 11.45 14.51
C GLU A 57 -17.13 11.33 15.28
#